data_AF-A0AAP9W9N6-F1
#
_entry.id   AF-A0AAP9W9N6-F1
#
_cell.length_a   1.000
_cell.length_b   1.000
_cell.length_c   1.000
_cell.angle_alpha   90.00
_cell.angle_beta   90.00
_cell.angle_gamma   90.00
#
_symmetry.space_group_name_H-M   'P 1'
#
loop_
_entity.id
_entity.type
_entity.pdbx_description
1 polymer ?
#
loop_
_entity_poly.entity_id
_entity_poly.type
_entity_poly.pdbx_seq_one_letter_code
_entity_poly.pdbx_strand_id
1 'polypeptide(L)'
;MKPSLYLFTFFILYLPIQYQTGSNGIGGFVLIGILFCSPILFWIQKRWKKFISSRFLILYWTLFVFAEGIFYTKTALDSLFLGDLDYTAQLRMILPTTDGNFFQTQYYGSHENANFLSHHMAPGILLLTPFPILFGSELGFGIGIFFFASATIPLLYYYLRKHSISKELSLCATLLWSGSSSFYRLNHSLHFEVLVPFLFLCLLIGIQKQKTWILLSALCLFLEIKEDLAIYLSILSFVLIFTENKRRKEWIFIFSICIFYYFIIFPFLNKSAGNSAERNWKEYWGQDPFFLILQYIQNPEYIFQYWKGIRDLSLEWGFWNLTGGWILFPFLGLYSVFKLSIHPWVKGLYSYYIYPLIPFLILFLKTGASWIQNHIYNSKIKFLYTFSKNQKLLLALIITFSVSIFRNSKETEYPIVFEPKPDQVEELKTILKQIPSNDSVSAGFHISPFISLKNPVYPIRENREWKEWIIIDRIYNSPYLSSEKILERIDSDVQIRKLRWIQKTKRFGLLRLNSGTKTSK
;
A
#
# COMPACT_ATOMS: atom_id res chain seq x y z
N MET A 1 -3.57 14.96 35.46
CA MET A 1 -4.56 14.19 34.67
C MET A 1 -3.93 13.83 33.33
N LYS A 2 -4.20 12.63 32.79
CA LYS A 2 -3.48 12.11 31.60
C LYS A 2 -4.05 12.71 30.29
N PRO A 3 -3.22 13.17 29.34
CA PRO A 3 -3.67 13.78 28.07
C PRO A 3 -4.55 12.90 27.18
N SER A 4 -4.36 11.57 27.21
CA SER A 4 -5.18 10.61 26.46
C SER A 4 -6.67 10.68 26.79
N LEU A 5 -7.02 11.14 28.00
CA LEU A 5 -8.41 11.35 28.40
C LEU A 5 -9.01 12.60 27.76
N TYR A 6 -8.21 13.66 27.60
CA TYR A 6 -8.68 14.91 26.98
C TYR A 6 -8.94 14.71 25.49
N LEU A 7 -8.06 14.00 24.79
CA LEU A 7 -8.14 13.79 23.35
C LEU A 7 -9.02 12.61 22.94
N PHE A 8 -9.81 12.04 23.86
CA PHE A 8 -10.56 10.81 23.60
C PHE A 8 -11.55 10.96 22.43
N THR A 9 -12.36 12.02 22.41
CA THR A 9 -13.32 12.25 21.32
C THR A 9 -12.61 12.42 19.98
N PHE A 10 -11.50 13.15 19.97
CA PHE A 10 -10.64 13.27 18.79
C PHE A 10 -10.12 11.89 18.34
N PHE A 11 -9.62 11.06 19.26
CA PHE A 11 -9.11 9.71 18.96
C PHE A 11 -10.15 8.76 18.36
N ILE A 12 -11.43 8.90 18.73
CA ILE A 12 -12.51 8.08 18.15
C ILE A 12 -12.88 8.57 16.75
N LEU A 13 -12.97 9.88 16.57
CA LEU A 13 -13.50 10.48 15.34
C LEU A 13 -12.44 10.76 14.26
N TYR A 14 -11.15 10.75 14.62
CA TYR A 14 -10.07 11.07 13.69
C TYR A 14 -10.09 10.18 12.45
N LEU A 15 -9.99 8.85 12.60
CA LEU A 15 -9.95 7.94 11.44
C LEU A 15 -11.25 7.95 10.62
N PRO A 16 -12.47 7.87 11.22
CA PRO A 16 -13.71 7.97 10.47
C PRO A 16 -13.80 9.22 9.58
N ILE A 17 -13.55 10.40 10.13
CA ILE A 17 -13.62 11.65 9.37
C ILE A 17 -12.52 11.68 8.30
N GLN A 18 -11.31 11.28 8.67
CA GLN A 18 -10.15 11.30 7.78
C GLN A 18 -10.37 10.37 6.57
N TYR A 19 -10.86 9.14 6.76
CA TYR A 19 -11.03 8.17 5.68
C TYR A 19 -12.31 8.38 4.87
N GLN A 20 -13.40 8.90 5.46
CA GLN A 20 -14.67 9.05 4.75
C GLN A 20 -14.80 10.41 4.06
N THR A 21 -14.31 11.48 4.69
CA THR A 21 -14.49 12.85 4.19
C THR A 21 -13.18 13.51 3.77
N GLY A 22 -12.04 12.96 4.20
CA GLY A 22 -10.76 13.62 4.05
C GLY A 22 -10.59 14.79 5.00
N SER A 23 -9.38 15.36 5.03
CA SER A 23 -9.12 16.63 5.70
C SER A 23 -9.36 17.84 4.77
N ASN A 24 -9.61 17.61 3.49
CA ASN A 24 -9.91 18.70 2.55
C ASN A 24 -11.34 19.22 2.79
N GLY A 25 -11.53 20.54 2.77
CA GLY A 25 -12.82 21.17 3.04
C GLY A 25 -13.34 20.96 4.47
N ILE A 26 -14.62 20.57 4.60
CA ILE A 26 -15.36 20.53 5.87
C ILE A 26 -14.72 19.55 6.88
N GLY A 27 -14.23 18.40 6.43
CA GLY A 27 -13.66 17.38 7.31
C GLY A 27 -12.48 17.89 8.14
N GLY A 28 -11.58 18.69 7.53
CA GLY A 28 -10.46 19.32 8.23
C GLY A 28 -10.90 20.32 9.30
N PHE A 29 -11.90 21.16 8.99
CA PHE A 29 -12.47 22.09 9.97
C PHE A 29 -13.12 21.36 11.15
N VAL A 30 -13.83 20.26 10.88
CA VAL A 30 -14.44 19.43 11.93
C VAL A 30 -13.36 18.80 12.81
N LEU A 31 -12.29 18.24 12.22
CA LEU A 31 -11.18 17.65 12.97
C LEU A 31 -10.46 18.67 13.87
N ILE A 32 -10.17 19.86 13.34
CA ILE A 32 -9.58 20.96 14.12
C ILE A 32 -10.55 21.38 15.23
N GLY A 33 -11.83 21.57 14.92
CA GLY A 33 -12.86 21.91 15.90
C GLY A 33 -12.92 20.90 17.05
N ILE A 34 -12.97 19.60 16.76
CA ILE A 34 -12.96 18.52 17.76
C ILE A 34 -11.65 18.53 18.57
N LEU A 35 -10.50 18.73 17.92
CA LEU A 35 -9.20 18.74 18.58
C LEU A 35 -9.10 19.87 19.63
N PHE A 36 -9.58 21.07 19.30
CA PHE A 36 -9.57 22.23 20.21
C PHE A 36 -10.73 22.21 21.23
N CYS A 37 -11.88 21.61 20.89
CA CYS A 37 -13.01 21.46 21.83
C CYS A 37 -12.89 20.24 22.76
N SER A 38 -11.91 19.37 22.52
CA SER A 38 -11.62 18.16 23.32
C SER A 38 -11.59 18.41 24.84
N PRO A 39 -11.03 19.51 25.37
CA PRO A 39 -11.08 19.81 26.81
C PRO A 39 -12.49 20.00 27.38
N ILE A 40 -13.39 20.62 26.62
CA ILE A 40 -14.79 20.85 27.01
C ILE A 40 -15.56 19.53 26.97
N LEU A 41 -15.40 18.78 25.89
CA LEU A 41 -16.02 17.45 25.70
C LEU A 41 -15.58 16.46 26.79
N PHE A 42 -14.32 16.53 27.21
CA PHE A 42 -13.81 15.73 28.32
C PHE A 42 -14.48 16.06 29.65
N TRP A 43 -14.77 17.34 29.93
CA TRP A 43 -15.45 17.74 31.17
C TRP A 43 -16.86 17.12 31.27
N ILE A 44 -17.56 17.04 30.12
CA ILE A 44 -18.85 16.36 29.99
C ILE A 44 -18.68 14.84 30.23
N GLN A 45 -17.68 14.20 29.61
CA GLN A 45 -17.41 12.78 29.79
C GLN A 45 -16.99 12.39 31.21
N LYS A 46 -16.33 13.28 31.95
CA LYS A 46 -15.94 13.04 33.36
C LYS A 46 -17.17 12.75 34.23
N ARG A 47 -18.35 13.27 33.88
CA ARG A 47 -19.62 12.96 34.57
C ARG A 47 -20.07 11.51 34.40
N TRP A 48 -19.56 10.79 33.40
CA TRP A 48 -20.02 9.45 33.00
C TRP A 48 -19.12 8.30 33.48
N LYS A 49 -18.06 8.57 34.27
CA LYS A 49 -17.15 7.61 34.97
C LYS A 49 -16.63 6.37 34.18
N LYS A 50 -16.83 6.24 32.87
CA LYS A 50 -16.30 5.11 32.09
C LYS A 50 -14.89 5.43 31.58
N PHE A 51 -13.89 4.83 32.21
CA PHE A 51 -12.50 4.93 31.79
C PHE A 51 -12.23 3.98 30.62
N ILE A 52 -11.88 4.52 29.45
CA ILE A 52 -11.62 3.72 28.25
C ILE A 52 -10.14 3.36 28.19
N SER A 53 -9.84 2.08 27.95
CA SER A 53 -8.47 1.55 27.95
C SER A 53 -7.76 1.82 26.61
N SER A 54 -6.42 1.85 26.59
CA SER A 54 -5.70 1.90 25.29
C SER A 54 -6.00 0.69 24.42
N ARG A 55 -6.25 -0.46 25.03
CA ARG A 55 -6.58 -1.69 24.29
C ARG A 55 -7.85 -1.50 23.47
N PHE A 56 -8.83 -0.80 24.04
CA PHE A 56 -10.06 -0.45 23.32
C PHE A 56 -9.77 0.44 22.10
N LEU A 57 -8.98 1.52 22.25
CA LEU A 57 -8.66 2.40 21.12
C LEU A 57 -7.89 1.68 20.02
N ILE A 58 -6.90 0.87 20.38
CA ILE A 58 -6.13 0.07 19.42
C ILE A 58 -7.05 -0.92 18.69
N LEU A 59 -7.89 -1.66 19.42
CA LEU A 59 -8.84 -2.59 18.83
C LEU A 59 -9.83 -1.87 17.90
N TYR A 60 -10.34 -0.72 18.34
CA TYR A 60 -11.26 0.10 17.55
C TYR A 60 -10.60 0.56 16.23
N TRP A 61 -9.39 1.13 16.27
CA TRP A 61 -8.68 1.55 15.06
C TRP A 61 -8.34 0.38 14.13
N THR A 62 -7.94 -0.76 14.69
CA THR A 62 -7.71 -1.99 13.92
C THR A 62 -8.97 -2.44 13.20
N LEU A 63 -10.08 -2.56 13.92
CA LEU A 63 -11.36 -2.97 13.33
C LEU A 63 -11.88 -1.95 12.33
N PHE A 64 -11.70 -0.66 12.60
CA PHE A 64 -12.10 0.42 11.69
C PHE A 64 -11.34 0.31 10.36
N VAL A 65 -10.00 0.27 10.38
CA VAL A 65 -9.19 0.17 9.15
C VAL A 65 -9.48 -1.13 8.40
N PHE A 66 -9.73 -2.23 9.12
CA PHE A 66 -10.10 -3.49 8.48
C PHE A 66 -11.47 -3.43 7.80
N ALA A 67 -12.49 -2.94 8.51
CA ALA A 67 -13.85 -2.85 7.98
C ALA A 67 -13.95 -1.84 6.83
N GLU A 68 -13.31 -0.68 6.99
CA GLU A 68 -13.23 0.35 5.95
C GLU A 68 -12.64 -0.23 4.66
N GLY A 69 -11.55 -1.00 4.76
CA GLY A 69 -10.95 -1.64 3.60
C GLY A 69 -11.82 -2.64 2.86
N ILE A 70 -12.70 -3.36 3.57
CA ILE A 70 -13.70 -4.24 2.95
C ILE A 70 -14.70 -3.41 2.16
N PHE A 71 -15.22 -2.33 2.75
CA PHE A 71 -16.15 -1.43 2.07
C PHE A 71 -15.49 -0.73 0.88
N TYR A 72 -14.24 -0.28 1.02
CA TYR A 72 -13.45 0.29 -0.06
C TYR A 72 -13.29 -0.70 -1.22
N THR A 73 -12.84 -1.93 -0.94
CA THR A 73 -12.65 -2.97 -1.97
C THR A 73 -13.97 -3.29 -2.69
N LYS A 74 -15.09 -3.39 -1.94
CA LYS A 74 -16.42 -3.61 -2.52
C LYS A 74 -16.86 -2.44 -3.40
N THR A 75 -16.62 -1.20 -2.95
CA THR A 75 -16.99 -0.01 -3.72
C THR A 75 -16.14 0.09 -4.99
N ALA A 76 -14.84 -0.19 -4.92
CA ALA A 76 -13.95 -0.25 -6.07
C ALA A 76 -14.36 -1.34 -7.07
N LEU A 77 -14.78 -2.51 -6.57
CA LEU A 77 -15.35 -3.59 -7.37
C LEU A 77 -16.62 -3.11 -8.09
N ASP A 78 -17.54 -2.48 -7.35
CA ASP A 78 -18.81 -2.00 -7.90
C ASP A 78 -18.65 -0.86 -8.90
N SER A 79 -17.52 -0.15 -8.86
CA SER A 79 -17.13 0.86 -9.84
C SER A 79 -16.41 0.31 -11.06
N LEU A 80 -16.16 -1.01 -11.13
CA LEU A 80 -15.32 -1.65 -12.15
C LEU A 80 -13.87 -1.11 -12.15
N PHE A 81 -13.40 -0.60 -11.02
CA PHE A 81 -12.11 0.11 -10.90
C PHE A 81 -10.96 -0.79 -10.46
N LEU A 82 -11.22 -2.01 -9.97
CA LEU A 82 -10.17 -2.93 -9.52
C LEU A 82 -9.14 -3.29 -10.61
N GLY A 83 -9.50 -3.14 -11.90
CA GLY A 83 -8.54 -3.30 -13.00
C GLY A 83 -7.38 -2.31 -12.93
N ASP A 84 -7.69 -1.04 -12.66
CA ASP A 84 -6.74 0.07 -12.63
C ASP A 84 -5.83 0.03 -11.37
N LEU A 85 -6.18 -0.79 -10.38
CA LEU A 85 -5.40 -1.01 -9.16
C LEU A 85 -4.48 -2.25 -9.25
N ASP A 86 -4.29 -2.83 -10.43
CA ASP A 86 -3.54 -4.07 -10.69
C ASP A 86 -4.03 -5.30 -9.87
N TYR A 87 -5.18 -5.18 -9.20
CA TYR A 87 -5.79 -6.21 -8.36
C TYR A 87 -5.96 -7.52 -9.13
N THR A 88 -6.40 -7.40 -10.39
CA THR A 88 -6.67 -8.52 -11.28
C THR A 88 -5.41 -9.33 -11.57
N ALA A 89 -4.32 -8.65 -11.95
CA ALA A 89 -3.08 -9.31 -12.27
C ALA A 89 -2.48 -9.96 -11.02
N GLN A 90 -2.58 -9.27 -9.87
CA GLN A 90 -2.08 -9.76 -8.60
C GLN A 90 -2.85 -10.97 -8.05
N LEU A 91 -4.18 -10.93 -8.10
CA LEU A 91 -5.04 -12.03 -7.71
C LEU A 91 -4.75 -13.30 -8.51
N ARG A 92 -4.53 -13.17 -9.82
CA ARG A 92 -4.38 -14.32 -10.72
C ARG A 92 -3.02 -15.01 -10.59
N MET A 93 -1.96 -14.29 -10.22
CA MET A 93 -0.63 -14.89 -10.04
C MET A 93 -0.49 -15.71 -8.74
N ILE A 94 -1.23 -15.38 -7.68
CA ILE A 94 -1.09 -16.00 -6.36
C ILE A 94 -1.94 -17.27 -6.19
N LEU A 95 -2.82 -17.52 -7.15
CA LEU A 95 -3.68 -18.68 -7.13
C LEU A 95 -3.06 -19.79 -7.98
N PRO A 96 -3.00 -21.02 -7.47
CA PRO A 96 -2.56 -22.15 -8.27
C PRO A 96 -3.47 -22.28 -9.48
N THR A 97 -2.89 -22.21 -10.67
CA THR A 97 -3.58 -22.70 -11.87
C THR A 97 -3.79 -24.21 -11.73
N THR A 98 -4.82 -24.75 -12.41
CA THR A 98 -5.11 -26.19 -12.43
C THR A 98 -3.90 -27.05 -12.81
N ASP A 99 -2.91 -26.43 -13.44
CA ASP A 99 -1.74 -27.06 -14.02
C ASP A 99 -0.52 -27.00 -13.07
N GLY A 100 -0.68 -26.49 -11.83
CA GLY A 100 0.37 -26.44 -10.82
C GLY A 100 1.39 -25.30 -11.00
N ASN A 101 1.15 -24.39 -11.95
CA ASN A 101 2.08 -23.32 -12.26
C ASN A 101 1.79 -22.07 -11.40
N PHE A 102 2.50 -21.95 -10.27
CA PHE A 102 2.52 -20.74 -9.45
C PHE A 102 3.24 -19.60 -10.17
N PHE A 103 2.83 -18.35 -9.87
CA PHE A 103 3.39 -17.12 -10.43
C PHE A 103 3.23 -16.96 -11.94
N GLN A 104 2.58 -17.88 -12.65
CA GLN A 104 2.23 -17.65 -14.05
C GLN A 104 1.01 -16.75 -14.17
N THR A 105 1.04 -15.84 -15.13
CA THR A 105 -0.04 -14.90 -15.37
C THR A 105 -0.15 -14.55 -16.85
N GLN A 106 -1.39 -14.37 -17.29
CA GLN A 106 -1.74 -14.05 -18.67
C GLN A 106 -1.68 -12.54 -18.96
N TYR A 107 -1.47 -11.73 -17.93
CA TYR A 107 -1.54 -10.26 -17.97
C TYR A 107 -0.19 -9.61 -18.29
N TYR A 108 0.93 -10.22 -17.88
CA TYR A 108 2.27 -9.68 -18.10
C TYR A 108 3.02 -10.43 -19.22
N GLY A 109 4.05 -9.78 -19.78
CA GLY A 109 4.91 -10.32 -20.83
C GLY A 109 4.25 -10.40 -22.21
N SER A 110 5.04 -10.70 -23.25
CA SER A 110 4.57 -10.91 -24.63
C SER A 110 3.93 -12.29 -24.83
N HIS A 111 4.39 -13.30 -24.07
CA HIS A 111 3.87 -14.67 -24.09
C HIS A 111 2.52 -14.80 -23.36
N GLU A 112 1.79 -15.89 -23.60
CA GLU A 112 0.48 -16.14 -22.98
C GLU A 112 0.54 -16.47 -21.50
N ASN A 113 1.65 -17.04 -21.02
CA ASN A 113 1.89 -17.37 -19.62
C ASN A 113 3.28 -16.88 -19.24
N ALA A 114 3.39 -15.61 -18.83
CA ALA A 114 4.65 -15.08 -18.31
C ALA A 114 4.82 -15.46 -16.84
N ASN A 115 6.07 -15.66 -16.42
CA ASN A 115 6.39 -15.75 -15.02
C ASN A 115 6.34 -14.35 -14.41
N PHE A 116 5.54 -14.16 -13.37
CA PHE A 116 5.48 -12.90 -12.64
C PHE A 116 6.79 -12.59 -11.94
N LEU A 117 7.52 -13.61 -11.46
CA LEU A 117 8.79 -13.42 -10.76
C LEU A 117 9.89 -12.86 -11.67
N SER A 118 9.75 -12.98 -12.99
CA SER A 118 10.65 -12.33 -13.96
C SER A 118 10.23 -10.89 -14.32
N HIS A 119 9.07 -10.43 -13.83
CA HIS A 119 8.66 -9.02 -13.84
C HIS A 119 8.88 -8.33 -12.50
N HIS A 120 8.58 -9.02 -11.40
CA HIS A 120 8.73 -8.56 -10.03
C HIS A 120 9.20 -9.73 -9.16
N MET A 121 10.40 -9.66 -8.58
CA MET A 121 10.87 -10.72 -7.69
C MET A 121 10.22 -10.58 -6.31
N ALA A 122 8.96 -11.02 -6.24
CA ALA A 122 8.06 -10.79 -5.10
C ALA A 122 7.32 -12.06 -4.63
N PRO A 123 8.02 -13.18 -4.34
CA PRO A 123 7.36 -14.42 -3.90
C PRO A 123 6.59 -14.28 -2.57
N GLY A 124 6.94 -13.28 -1.74
CA GLY A 124 6.27 -12.99 -0.46
C GLY A 124 4.79 -12.62 -0.61
N ILE A 125 4.34 -12.30 -1.83
CA ILE A 125 2.91 -12.10 -2.13
C ILE A 125 2.05 -13.32 -1.78
N LEU A 126 2.62 -14.53 -1.73
CA LEU A 126 1.89 -15.75 -1.35
C LEU A 126 1.33 -15.71 0.07
N LEU A 127 1.79 -14.78 0.93
CA LEU A 127 1.14 -14.50 2.22
C LEU A 127 -0.33 -14.04 2.07
N LEU A 128 -0.70 -13.54 0.90
CA LEU A 128 -2.06 -13.10 0.58
C LEU A 128 -2.92 -14.23 -0.01
N THR A 129 -2.34 -15.35 -0.46
CA THR A 129 -3.06 -16.47 -1.10
C THR A 129 -4.21 -17.06 -0.26
N PRO A 130 -4.12 -17.20 1.07
CA PRO A 130 -5.22 -17.76 1.85
C PRO A 130 -6.53 -16.97 1.73
N PHE A 131 -6.47 -15.66 1.50
CA PHE A 131 -7.66 -14.81 1.53
C PHE A 131 -8.54 -14.96 0.29
N PRO A 132 -8.04 -14.91 -0.96
CA PRO A 132 -8.83 -15.28 -2.14
C PRO A 132 -9.38 -16.70 -2.12
N ILE A 133 -8.65 -17.65 -1.52
CA ILE A 133 -9.14 -19.03 -1.38
C ILE A 133 -10.36 -19.09 -0.44
N LEU A 134 -10.33 -18.36 0.67
CA LEU A 134 -11.40 -18.38 1.68
C LEU A 134 -12.58 -17.46 1.35
N PHE A 135 -12.33 -16.31 0.72
CA PHE A 135 -13.31 -15.23 0.54
C PHE A 135 -13.63 -14.96 -0.95
N GLY A 136 -13.04 -15.70 -1.87
CA GLY A 136 -13.31 -15.60 -3.31
C GLY A 136 -12.53 -14.48 -4.03
N SER A 137 -12.72 -14.43 -5.35
CA SER A 137 -12.04 -13.49 -6.26
C SER A 137 -12.44 -12.04 -6.05
N GLU A 138 -13.69 -11.79 -5.69
CA GLU A 138 -14.28 -10.45 -5.64
C GLU A 138 -13.59 -9.58 -4.57
N LEU A 139 -13.45 -10.12 -3.36
CA LEU A 139 -12.99 -9.35 -2.20
C LEU A 139 -11.75 -9.94 -1.51
N GLY A 140 -11.43 -11.21 -1.77
CA GLY A 140 -10.46 -11.93 -0.93
C GLY A 140 -9.07 -11.31 -0.93
N PHE A 141 -8.56 -10.83 -2.07
CA PHE A 141 -7.25 -10.19 -2.08
C PHE A 141 -7.26 -8.87 -1.29
N GLY A 142 -8.31 -8.05 -1.44
CA GLY A 142 -8.48 -6.82 -0.67
C GLY A 142 -8.60 -7.07 0.83
N ILE A 143 -9.34 -8.11 1.24
CA ILE A 143 -9.40 -8.55 2.65
C ILE A 143 -8.00 -8.88 3.18
N GLY A 144 -7.17 -9.57 2.39
CA GLY A 144 -5.78 -9.87 2.75
C GLY A 144 -4.94 -8.60 2.95
N ILE A 145 -5.01 -7.66 2.01
CA ILE A 145 -4.31 -6.37 2.09
C ILE A 145 -4.66 -5.63 3.38
N PHE A 146 -5.95 -5.48 3.67
CA PHE A 146 -6.42 -4.75 4.84
C PHE A 146 -6.27 -5.51 6.16
N PHE A 147 -6.22 -6.85 6.12
CA PHE A 147 -5.81 -7.65 7.28
C PHE A 147 -4.39 -7.28 7.70
N PHE A 148 -3.43 -7.31 6.77
CA PHE A 148 -2.05 -6.95 7.09
C PHE A 148 -1.90 -5.47 7.46
N ALA A 149 -2.58 -4.56 6.75
CA ALA A 149 -2.59 -3.14 7.10
C ALA A 149 -3.10 -2.92 8.54
N SER A 150 -4.26 -3.47 8.89
CA SER A 150 -4.84 -3.30 10.24
C SER A 150 -4.01 -3.96 11.34
N ALA A 151 -3.32 -5.08 11.05
CA ALA A 151 -2.40 -5.74 11.97
C ALA A 151 -1.16 -4.89 12.32
N THR A 152 -0.78 -3.92 11.47
CA THR A 152 0.32 -2.98 11.78
C THR A 152 0.03 -2.13 13.02
N ILE A 153 -1.24 -1.78 13.26
CA ILE A 153 -1.67 -0.88 14.35
C ILE A 153 -1.33 -1.46 15.74
N PRO A 154 -1.77 -2.68 16.12
CA PRO A 154 -1.44 -3.25 17.42
C PRO A 154 0.04 -3.61 17.53
N LEU A 155 0.69 -4.02 16.43
CA LEU A 155 2.13 -4.32 16.40
C LEU A 155 2.97 -3.08 16.67
N LEU A 156 2.66 -1.96 16.02
CA LEU A 156 3.34 -0.68 16.24
C LEU A 156 3.16 -0.22 17.69
N TYR A 157 1.93 -0.25 18.20
CA TYR A 157 1.67 0.09 19.60
C TYR A 157 2.50 -0.78 20.55
N TYR A 158 2.50 -2.10 20.32
CA TYR A 158 3.28 -3.04 21.12
C TYR A 158 4.79 -2.75 21.07
N TYR A 159 5.34 -2.55 19.87
CA TYR A 159 6.74 -2.21 19.64
C TYR A 159 7.16 -0.97 20.43
N LEU A 160 6.37 0.11 20.34
CA LEU A 160 6.63 1.36 21.05
C LEU A 160 6.56 1.18 22.57
N ARG A 161 5.55 0.45 23.08
CA ARG A 161 5.41 0.18 24.52
C ARG A 161 6.58 -0.64 25.07
N LYS A 162 7.15 -1.55 24.27
CA LYS A 162 8.33 -2.33 24.66
C LYS A 162 9.62 -1.52 24.62
N HIS A 163 9.64 -0.36 23.95
CA HIS A 163 10.69 0.64 24.03
C HIS A 163 10.50 1.64 25.19
N SER A 164 9.68 1.30 26.19
CA SER A 164 9.41 2.14 27.36
C SER A 164 8.83 3.51 26.99
N ILE A 165 8.18 3.62 25.83
CA ILE A 165 7.41 4.80 25.46
C ILE A 165 6.09 4.79 26.25
N SER A 166 5.71 5.96 26.72
CA SER A 166 4.49 6.19 27.50
C SER A 166 3.27 5.76 26.71
N LYS A 167 2.24 5.34 27.44
CA LYS A 167 0.97 4.87 26.86
C LYS A 167 0.37 5.91 25.93
N GLU A 168 0.44 7.19 26.31
CA GLU A 168 -0.08 8.34 25.59
C GLU A 168 0.66 8.56 24.27
N LEU A 169 1.99 8.64 24.32
CA LEU A 169 2.79 8.85 23.10
C LEU A 169 2.71 7.67 22.15
N SER A 170 2.63 6.44 22.66
CA SER A 170 2.40 5.27 21.81
C SER A 170 1.03 5.30 21.13
N LEU A 171 -0.04 5.71 21.83
CA LEU A 171 -1.35 5.88 21.19
C LEU A 171 -1.30 6.95 20.09
N CYS A 172 -0.66 8.08 20.35
CA CYS A 172 -0.55 9.16 19.37
C CYS A 172 0.29 8.77 18.16
N ALA A 173 1.42 8.10 18.37
CA ALA A 173 2.26 7.58 17.29
C ALA A 173 1.49 6.60 16.40
N THR A 174 0.74 5.68 17.01
CA THR A 174 -0.09 4.72 16.29
C THR A 174 -1.24 5.42 15.54
N LEU A 175 -1.87 6.44 16.14
CA LEU A 175 -2.92 7.20 15.48
C LEU A 175 -2.38 8.03 14.29
N LEU A 176 -1.22 8.68 14.46
CA LEU A 176 -0.50 9.38 13.39
C LEU A 176 -0.19 8.45 12.23
N TRP A 177 0.33 7.24 12.53
CA TRP A 177 0.54 6.20 11.52
C TRP A 177 -0.76 5.87 10.77
N SER A 178 -1.80 5.49 11.51
CA SER A 178 -3.07 5.04 10.91
C SER A 178 -3.82 6.13 10.14
N GLY A 179 -3.65 7.41 10.50
CA GLY A 179 -4.29 8.53 9.78
C GLY A 179 -3.33 9.31 8.89
N SER A 180 -2.13 8.79 8.63
CA SER A 180 -1.23 9.35 7.64
C SER A 180 -1.75 9.04 6.23
N SER A 181 -1.62 10.00 5.32
CA SER A 181 -1.92 9.81 3.90
C SER A 181 -1.03 8.73 3.28
N SER A 182 0.20 8.59 3.78
CA SER A 182 1.17 7.59 3.33
C SER A 182 0.69 6.17 3.63
N PHE A 183 0.19 5.92 4.84
CA PHE A 183 -0.37 4.63 5.20
C PHE A 183 -1.64 4.32 4.41
N TYR A 184 -2.51 5.33 4.20
CA TYR A 184 -3.71 5.15 3.39
C TYR A 184 -3.44 4.87 1.92
N ARG A 185 -2.52 5.61 1.28
CA ARG A 185 -2.19 5.36 -0.14
C ARG A 185 -1.60 3.97 -0.32
N LEU A 186 -0.79 3.52 0.66
CA LEU A 186 -0.20 2.19 0.63
C LEU A 186 -1.27 1.08 0.65
N ASN A 187 -2.26 1.13 1.55
CA ASN A 187 -3.28 0.08 1.64
C ASN A 187 -4.42 0.24 0.60
N HIS A 188 -4.80 1.45 0.20
CA HIS A 188 -5.86 1.69 -0.79
C HIS A 188 -5.42 1.51 -2.24
N SER A 189 -4.10 1.39 -2.46
CA SER A 189 -3.56 0.96 -3.75
C SER A 189 -3.85 -0.51 -4.06
N LEU A 190 -4.24 -1.32 -3.06
CA LEU A 190 -4.44 -2.78 -3.18
C LEU A 190 -3.22 -3.52 -3.74
N HIS A 191 -2.03 -3.09 -3.32
CA HIS A 191 -0.76 -3.68 -3.72
C HIS A 191 -0.08 -4.44 -2.58
N PHE A 192 0.63 -5.52 -2.91
CA PHE A 192 1.25 -6.43 -1.94
C PHE A 192 2.34 -5.78 -1.07
N GLU A 193 2.85 -4.60 -1.45
CA GLU A 193 3.79 -3.80 -0.67
C GLU A 193 3.22 -3.37 0.70
N VAL A 194 1.91 -3.50 0.93
CA VAL A 194 1.30 -3.37 2.26
C VAL A 194 1.91 -4.33 3.31
N LEU A 195 2.55 -5.42 2.88
CA LEU A 195 3.25 -6.37 3.74
C LEU A 195 4.50 -5.74 4.41
N VAL A 196 5.09 -4.71 3.81
CA VAL A 196 6.32 -4.04 4.28
C VAL A 196 6.20 -3.56 5.73
N PRO A 197 5.22 -2.72 6.12
CA PRO A 197 5.10 -2.27 7.50
C PRO A 197 4.88 -3.42 8.49
N PHE A 198 4.10 -4.44 8.12
CA PHE A 198 3.82 -5.59 9.00
C PHE A 198 5.08 -6.42 9.25
N LEU A 199 5.78 -6.81 8.19
CA LEU A 199 6.99 -7.64 8.28
C LEU A 199 8.16 -6.87 8.91
N PHE A 200 8.29 -5.57 8.62
CA PHE A 200 9.30 -4.72 9.28
C PHE A 200 9.05 -4.57 10.78
N LEU A 201 7.79 -4.42 11.22
CA LEU A 201 7.47 -4.42 12.65
C LEU A 201 7.76 -5.78 13.30
N CYS A 202 7.46 -6.88 12.63
CA CYS A 202 7.83 -8.22 13.11
C CYS A 202 9.35 -8.37 13.26
N LEU A 203 10.13 -7.89 12.28
CA LEU A 203 11.59 -7.85 12.33
C LEU A 203 12.09 -7.06 13.55
N LEU A 204 11.60 -5.82 13.72
CA LEU A 204 11.95 -4.97 14.86
C LEU A 204 11.59 -5.62 16.21
N ILE A 205 10.43 -6.28 16.30
CA ILE A 205 10.02 -7.01 17.49
C ILE A 205 10.93 -8.22 17.74
N GLY A 206 11.34 -8.94 16.69
CA GLY A 206 12.30 -10.05 16.76
C GLY A 206 13.64 -9.60 17.35
N ILE A 207 14.19 -8.48 16.86
CA ILE A 207 15.41 -7.85 17.40
C ILE A 207 15.21 -7.45 18.87
N GLN A 208 14.13 -6.72 19.15
CA GLN A 208 13.84 -6.20 20.49
C GLN A 208 13.71 -7.32 21.53
N LYS A 209 13.08 -8.44 21.13
CA LYS A 209 12.83 -9.59 21.98
C LYS A 209 13.94 -10.62 21.98
N GLN A 210 14.96 -10.46 21.14
CA GLN A 210 16.02 -11.45 20.96
C GLN A 210 15.44 -12.82 20.59
N LYS A 211 14.43 -12.83 19.73
CA LYS A 211 13.79 -14.05 19.24
C LYS A 211 14.24 -14.27 17.81
N THR A 212 15.31 -15.04 17.67
CA THR A 212 15.96 -15.32 16.38
C THR A 212 15.00 -15.91 15.36
N TRP A 213 14.06 -16.77 15.77
CA TRP A 213 13.07 -17.32 14.84
C TRP A 213 12.14 -16.24 14.25
N ILE A 214 11.67 -15.27 15.06
CA ILE A 214 10.87 -14.13 14.55
C ILE A 214 11.71 -13.28 13.61
N LEU A 215 12.95 -12.98 14.02
CA LEU A 215 13.90 -12.20 13.21
C LEU A 215 14.12 -12.85 11.84
N LEU A 216 14.46 -14.15 11.80
CA LEU A 216 14.77 -14.88 10.58
C LEU A 216 13.54 -15.01 9.68
N SER A 217 12.40 -15.41 10.23
CA SER A 217 11.15 -15.53 9.45
C SER A 217 10.71 -14.17 8.88
N ALA A 218 10.75 -13.11 9.69
CA ALA A 218 10.38 -11.78 9.22
C ALA A 218 11.37 -11.24 8.17
N LEU A 219 12.67 -11.44 8.35
CA LEU A 219 13.70 -10.99 7.40
C LEU A 219 13.56 -11.73 6.06
N CYS A 220 13.39 -13.06 6.09
CA CYS A 220 13.21 -13.86 4.89
C CYS A 220 11.99 -13.36 4.08
N LEU A 221 10.82 -13.30 4.72
CA LEU A 221 9.59 -12.85 4.08
C LEU A 221 9.66 -11.39 3.63
N PHE A 222 10.39 -10.52 4.36
CA PHE A 222 10.54 -9.12 3.99
C PHE A 222 11.36 -8.92 2.71
N LEU A 223 12.45 -9.67 2.56
CA LEU A 223 13.29 -9.62 1.35
C LEU A 223 12.59 -10.21 0.12
N GLU A 224 11.60 -11.07 0.34
CA GLU A 224 10.75 -11.68 -0.68
C GLU A 224 9.58 -10.77 -1.13
N ILE A 225 9.39 -9.58 -0.54
CA ILE A 225 8.34 -8.65 -1.00
C ILE A 225 8.78 -7.97 -2.30
N LYS A 226 9.99 -7.40 -2.35
CA LYS A 226 10.58 -6.70 -3.50
C LYS A 226 12.10 -6.80 -3.43
N GLU A 227 12.76 -6.89 -4.58
CA GLU A 227 14.20 -7.00 -4.68
C GLU A 227 14.97 -5.80 -4.10
N ASP A 228 14.44 -4.59 -4.29
CA ASP A 228 15.10 -3.34 -3.91
C ASP A 228 15.01 -3.04 -2.40
N LEU A 229 14.07 -3.66 -1.68
CA LEU A 229 13.98 -3.60 -0.21
C LEU A 229 15.27 -4.04 0.49
N ALA A 230 16.03 -4.95 -0.12
CA ALA A 230 17.34 -5.35 0.40
C ALA A 230 18.31 -4.16 0.45
N ILE A 231 18.31 -3.29 -0.57
CA ILE A 231 19.15 -2.09 -0.61
C ILE A 231 18.71 -1.14 0.51
N TYR A 232 17.42 -0.80 0.58
CA TYR A 232 16.91 0.15 1.57
C TYR A 232 17.15 -0.33 3.01
N LEU A 233 16.90 -1.61 3.28
CA LEU A 233 17.14 -2.20 4.60
C LEU A 233 18.64 -2.30 4.93
N SER A 234 19.52 -2.55 3.94
CA SER A 234 20.97 -2.54 4.16
C SER A 234 21.47 -1.15 4.57
N ILE A 235 21.03 -0.10 3.88
CA ILE A 235 21.41 1.29 4.19
C ILE A 235 20.92 1.68 5.58
N LEU A 236 19.67 1.33 5.91
CA LEU A 236 19.13 1.57 7.24
C LEU A 236 19.90 0.81 8.33
N SER A 237 20.15 -0.48 8.10
CA SER A 237 20.90 -1.34 9.03
C SER A 237 22.31 -0.82 9.26
N PHE A 238 22.99 -0.34 8.21
CA PHE A 238 24.31 0.27 8.31
C PHE A 238 24.32 1.43 9.30
N VAL A 239 23.36 2.36 9.22
CA VAL A 239 23.26 3.46 10.20
C VAL A 239 22.91 2.95 11.59
N LEU A 240 22.08 1.91 11.71
CA LEU A 240 21.69 1.34 13.00
C LEU A 240 22.85 0.58 13.70
N ILE A 241 23.83 0.05 12.96
CA ILE A 241 25.07 -0.52 13.52
C ILE A 241 25.81 0.50 14.40
N PHE A 242 25.84 1.77 13.99
CA PHE A 242 26.56 2.83 14.70
C PHE A 242 25.70 3.57 15.73
N THR A 243 24.38 3.57 15.56
CA THR A 243 23.47 4.35 16.40
C THR A 243 22.78 3.53 17.49
N GLU A 244 22.60 2.22 17.30
CA GLU A 244 21.96 1.32 18.28
C GLU A 244 22.95 0.28 18.84
N ASN A 245 23.88 0.75 19.67
CA ASN A 245 24.95 -0.07 20.25
C ASN A 245 24.47 -1.37 20.93
N LYS A 246 23.29 -1.37 21.55
CA LYS A 246 22.74 -2.54 22.27
C LYS A 246 22.37 -3.71 21.35
N ARG A 247 22.07 -3.44 20.08
CA ARG A 247 21.58 -4.42 19.09
C ARG A 247 22.47 -4.48 17.85
N ARG A 248 23.72 -4.07 18.02
CA ARG A 248 24.69 -3.96 16.94
C ARG A 248 24.89 -5.28 16.19
N LYS A 249 24.92 -6.41 16.90
CA LYS A 249 25.14 -7.74 16.29
C LYS A 249 23.98 -8.12 15.36
N GLU A 250 22.75 -7.87 15.79
CA GLU A 250 21.55 -8.11 15.01
C GLU A 250 21.51 -7.23 13.75
N TRP A 251 21.91 -5.95 13.85
CA TRP A 251 22.00 -5.06 12.69
C TRP A 251 23.13 -5.42 11.72
N ILE A 252 24.29 -5.86 12.22
CA ILE A 252 25.37 -6.42 11.36
C ILE A 252 24.84 -7.63 10.60
N PHE A 253 24.15 -8.54 11.28
CA PHE A 253 23.56 -9.73 10.66
C PHE A 253 22.57 -9.34 9.55
N ILE A 254 21.62 -8.44 9.83
CA ILE A 254 20.65 -7.98 8.83
C ILE A 254 21.35 -7.34 7.63
N PHE A 255 22.33 -6.46 7.88
CA PHE A 255 23.14 -5.83 6.83
C PHE A 255 23.80 -6.88 5.93
N SER A 256 24.50 -7.85 6.52
CA SER A 256 25.17 -8.92 5.78
C SER A 256 24.20 -9.76 4.95
N ILE A 257 23.03 -10.12 5.50
CA ILE A 257 22.02 -10.89 4.76
C ILE A 257 21.42 -10.08 3.62
N CYS A 258 21.15 -8.77 3.80
CA CYS A 258 20.63 -7.93 2.72
C CYS A 258 21.63 -7.82 1.55
N ILE A 259 22.92 -7.62 1.85
CA ILE A 259 23.98 -7.57 0.84
C ILE A 259 24.11 -8.94 0.15
N PHE A 260 24.15 -10.03 0.90
CA PHE A 260 24.20 -11.38 0.35
C PHE A 260 23.00 -11.69 -0.54
N TYR A 261 21.80 -11.33 -0.11
CA TYR A 261 20.59 -11.51 -0.90
C TYR A 261 20.66 -10.72 -2.21
N TYR A 262 20.96 -9.43 -2.15
CA TYR A 262 20.94 -8.57 -3.33
C TYR A 262 22.01 -8.93 -4.37
N PHE A 263 23.22 -9.29 -3.95
CA PHE A 263 24.32 -9.56 -4.87
C PHE A 263 24.43 -11.03 -5.32
N ILE A 264 23.87 -11.98 -4.57
CA ILE A 264 24.03 -13.41 -4.86
C ILE A 264 22.68 -14.08 -5.11
N ILE A 265 21.76 -14.02 -4.14
CA ILE A 265 20.49 -14.74 -4.23
C ILE A 265 19.57 -14.15 -5.31
N PHE A 266 19.39 -12.83 -5.32
CA PHE A 266 18.51 -12.16 -6.28
C PHE A 266 18.94 -12.42 -7.73
N PRO A 267 20.21 -12.25 -8.15
CA PRO A 267 20.64 -12.58 -9.51
C PRO A 267 20.41 -14.05 -9.88
N PHE A 268 20.62 -14.97 -8.94
CA PHE A 268 20.37 -16.40 -9.15
C PHE A 268 18.87 -16.69 -9.35
N LEU A 269 18.01 -16.13 -8.49
CA LEU A 269 16.56 -16.27 -8.59
C LEU A 269 16.02 -15.62 -9.87
N ASN A 270 16.51 -14.43 -10.22
CA ASN A 270 16.09 -13.70 -11.42
C ASN A 270 16.45 -14.48 -12.68
N LYS A 271 17.68 -15.03 -12.76
CA LYS A 271 18.09 -15.91 -13.86
C LYS A 271 17.20 -17.16 -13.97
N SER A 272 16.78 -17.70 -12.84
CA SER A 272 15.90 -18.88 -12.79
C SER A 272 14.45 -18.56 -13.18
N ALA A 273 13.96 -17.37 -12.82
CA ALA A 273 12.62 -16.92 -13.16
C ALA A 273 12.47 -16.59 -14.67
N GLY A 274 13.57 -16.23 -15.33
CA GLY A 274 13.63 -15.80 -16.72
C GLY A 274 13.65 -14.28 -16.88
N ASN A 275 13.69 -13.79 -18.11
CA ASN A 275 13.54 -12.36 -18.43
C ASN A 275 12.25 -12.17 -19.22
N SER A 276 11.20 -11.67 -18.58
CA SER A 276 9.95 -11.34 -19.26
C SER A 276 9.66 -9.83 -19.28
N ALA A 277 10.34 -9.05 -18.44
CA ALA A 277 10.28 -7.60 -18.45
C ALA A 277 11.51 -7.00 -19.13
N GLU A 278 11.31 -6.32 -20.25
CA GLU A 278 12.35 -5.52 -20.91
C GLU A 278 12.65 -4.21 -20.16
N ARG A 279 11.83 -3.83 -19.17
CA ARG A 279 11.96 -2.52 -18.49
C ARG A 279 13.01 -2.52 -17.40
N ASN A 280 14.10 -1.79 -17.65
CA ASN A 280 15.22 -1.67 -16.73
C ASN A 280 15.06 -0.43 -15.83
N TRP A 281 15.57 -0.43 -14.58
CA TRP A 281 15.53 0.75 -13.69
C TRP A 281 16.12 2.02 -14.34
N LYS A 282 17.04 1.84 -15.30
CA LYS A 282 17.60 2.92 -16.13
C LYS A 282 16.53 3.73 -16.86
N GLU A 283 15.41 3.11 -17.23
CA GLU A 283 14.28 3.80 -17.88
C GLU A 283 13.57 4.79 -16.96
N TYR A 284 13.64 4.60 -15.63
CA TYR A 284 13.05 5.53 -14.65
C TYR A 284 13.84 6.82 -14.48
N TRP A 285 15.11 6.82 -14.90
CA TRP A 285 15.97 8.00 -14.89
C TRP A 285 16.14 8.57 -16.31
N GLY A 286 15.93 7.78 -17.37
CA GLY A 286 16.10 8.26 -18.74
C GLY A 286 17.58 8.24 -19.16
N GLN A 287 18.11 9.38 -19.62
CA GLN A 287 19.54 9.51 -19.97
C GLN A 287 20.44 9.63 -18.71
N ASP A 288 21.72 9.98 -18.92
CA ASP A 288 22.78 10.05 -17.90
C ASP A 288 22.30 10.66 -16.56
N PRO A 289 22.29 9.88 -15.45
CA PRO A 289 21.90 10.35 -14.12
C PRO A 289 22.62 11.63 -13.67
N PHE A 290 23.86 11.85 -14.13
CA PHE A 290 24.62 13.04 -13.78
C PHE A 290 23.98 14.32 -14.35
N PHE A 291 23.51 14.26 -15.59
CA PHE A 291 22.84 15.39 -16.24
C PHE A 291 21.52 15.73 -15.54
N LEU A 292 20.74 14.72 -15.14
CA LEU A 292 19.50 14.92 -14.38
C LEU A 292 19.75 15.57 -13.02
N ILE A 293 20.80 15.14 -12.31
CA ILE A 293 21.19 15.75 -11.03
C ILE A 293 21.54 17.22 -11.24
N LEU A 294 22.36 17.54 -12.25
CA LEU A 294 22.69 18.92 -12.59
C LEU A 294 21.45 19.75 -12.93
N GLN A 295 20.56 19.21 -13.75
CA GLN A 295 19.30 19.87 -14.09
C GLN A 295 18.42 20.09 -12.86
N TYR A 296 18.39 19.13 -11.92
CA TYR A 296 17.63 19.23 -10.67
C TYR A 296 18.16 20.35 -9.77
N ILE A 297 19.48 20.50 -9.68
CA ILE A 297 20.14 21.53 -8.86
C ILE A 297 20.07 22.91 -9.52
N GLN A 298 20.11 22.98 -10.85
CA GLN A 298 20.06 24.25 -11.58
C GLN A 298 18.64 24.80 -11.73
N ASN A 299 17.61 23.95 -11.68
CA ASN A 299 16.23 24.37 -11.82
C ASN A 299 15.62 24.76 -10.46
N PRO A 300 15.29 26.04 -10.21
CA PRO A 300 14.73 26.49 -8.94
C PRO A 300 13.36 25.87 -8.63
N GLU A 301 12.58 25.48 -9.65
CA GLU A 301 11.29 24.83 -9.46
C GLU A 301 11.47 23.42 -8.87
N TYR A 302 12.46 22.66 -9.34
CA TYR A 302 12.75 21.32 -8.81
C TYR A 302 13.26 21.36 -7.37
N ILE A 303 14.08 22.36 -7.03
CA ILE A 303 14.49 22.62 -5.65
C ILE A 303 13.27 22.96 -4.78
N PHE A 304 12.39 23.85 -5.25
CA PHE A 304 11.18 24.22 -4.53
C PHE A 304 10.27 23.01 -4.28
N GLN A 305 10.05 22.19 -5.32
CA GLN A 305 9.26 20.95 -5.21
C GLN A 305 9.88 19.93 -4.25
N TYR A 306 11.21 19.83 -4.20
CA TYR A 306 11.92 18.95 -3.27
C TYR A 306 11.66 19.34 -1.81
N TRP A 307 11.90 20.61 -1.48
CA TRP A 307 11.69 21.15 -0.13
C TRP A 307 10.21 21.16 0.26
N LYS A 308 9.31 21.46 -0.69
CA LYS A 308 7.87 21.30 -0.50
C LYS A 308 7.54 19.88 -0.07
N GLY A 309 8.08 18.86 -0.75
CA GLY A 309 7.83 17.48 -0.38
C GLY A 309 8.39 17.08 0.99
N ILE A 310 9.60 17.54 1.37
CA ILE A 310 10.14 17.32 2.73
C ILE A 310 9.24 17.98 3.78
N ARG A 311 8.81 19.22 3.52
CA ARG A 311 7.90 19.96 4.40
C ARG A 311 6.59 19.21 4.55
N ASP A 312 5.98 18.78 3.44
CA ASP A 312 4.69 18.10 3.44
C ASP A 312 4.78 16.75 4.15
N LEU A 313 5.86 15.98 3.93
CA LEU A 313 6.09 14.77 4.73
C LEU A 313 6.27 15.11 6.21
N SER A 314 7.05 16.13 6.55
CA SER A 314 7.30 16.46 7.96
C SER A 314 6.04 16.93 8.67
N LEU A 315 5.20 17.72 8.02
CA LEU A 315 3.91 18.16 8.55
C LEU A 315 2.96 16.98 8.76
N GLU A 316 2.91 16.03 7.83
CA GLU A 316 2.10 14.80 7.94
C GLU A 316 2.38 14.04 9.25
N TRP A 317 3.67 13.93 9.60
CA TRP A 317 4.17 13.24 10.78
C TRP A 317 4.30 14.15 12.02
N GLY A 318 3.73 15.36 11.99
CA GLY A 318 3.78 16.27 13.13
C GLY A 318 5.18 16.75 13.51
N PHE A 319 6.11 16.75 12.55
CA PHE A 319 7.55 16.97 12.67
C PHE A 319 8.32 15.91 13.47
N TRP A 320 7.70 14.77 13.80
CA TRP A 320 8.36 13.72 14.58
C TRP A 320 9.53 13.09 13.81
N ASN A 321 9.45 13.04 12.48
CA ASN A 321 10.51 12.59 11.60
C ASN A 321 11.82 13.39 11.76
N LEU A 322 11.74 14.70 12.00
CA LEU A 322 12.92 15.56 12.17
C LEU A 322 13.74 15.24 13.43
N THR A 323 13.22 14.39 14.32
CA THR A 323 13.95 13.91 15.51
C THR A 323 14.80 12.66 15.24
N GLY A 324 14.81 12.15 14.01
CA GLY A 324 15.43 10.88 13.63
C GLY A 324 16.96 10.82 13.75
N GLY A 325 17.63 11.93 14.05
CA GLY A 325 19.09 11.99 14.19
C GLY A 325 19.79 11.49 12.92
N TRP A 326 20.77 10.60 13.06
CA TRP A 326 21.53 10.04 11.94
C TRP A 326 20.69 9.25 10.93
N ILE A 327 19.49 8.76 11.29
CA ILE A 327 18.58 8.07 10.37
C ILE A 327 18.06 9.02 9.29
N LEU A 328 18.03 10.34 9.53
CA LEU A 328 17.61 11.33 8.55
C LEU A 328 18.52 11.38 7.32
N PHE A 329 19.82 11.16 7.49
CA PHE A 329 20.79 11.27 6.40
C PHE A 329 20.52 10.25 5.27
N PRO A 330 20.51 8.93 5.53
CA PRO A 330 20.16 7.96 4.49
C PRO A 330 18.72 8.14 3.99
N PHE A 331 17.78 8.54 4.86
CA PHE A 331 16.41 8.82 4.46
C PHE A 331 16.34 9.91 3.38
N LEU A 332 17.02 11.05 3.59
CA LEU A 332 17.05 12.16 2.64
C LEU A 332 17.78 11.79 1.34
N GLY A 333 18.87 11.03 1.44
CA GLY A 333 19.56 10.51 0.26
C GLY A 333 18.64 9.65 -0.62
N LEU A 334 17.94 8.69 -0.03
CA LEU A 334 16.99 7.82 -0.73
C LEU A 334 15.78 8.59 -1.27
N TYR A 335 15.21 9.48 -0.46
CA TYR A 335 14.13 10.36 -0.88
C TYR A 335 14.52 11.22 -2.10
N SER A 336 15.77 11.67 -2.16
CA SER A 336 16.31 12.41 -3.31
C SER A 336 16.34 11.56 -4.58
N VAL A 337 16.73 10.29 -4.47
CA VAL A 337 16.75 9.37 -5.63
C VAL A 337 15.36 9.23 -6.26
N PHE A 338 14.29 9.13 -5.46
CA PHE A 338 12.93 9.10 -5.99
C PHE A 338 12.56 10.39 -6.72
N LYS A 339 13.03 11.54 -6.24
CA LYS A 339 12.72 12.84 -6.85
C LYS A 339 13.37 13.05 -8.21
N LEU A 340 14.43 12.30 -8.51
CA LEU A 340 15.09 12.29 -9.82
C LEU A 340 14.35 11.44 -10.87
N SER A 341 13.30 10.70 -10.51
CA SER A 341 12.57 9.89 -11.49
C SER A 341 11.82 10.76 -12.51
N ILE A 342 11.84 10.33 -13.78
CA ILE A 342 11.04 10.94 -14.85
C ILE A 342 9.55 10.65 -14.69
N HIS A 343 9.18 9.60 -13.94
CA HIS A 343 7.81 9.19 -13.74
C HIS A 343 7.16 9.98 -12.58
N PRO A 344 6.07 10.72 -12.82
CA PRO A 344 5.44 11.55 -11.80
C PRO A 344 5.00 10.79 -10.55
N TRP A 345 4.55 9.54 -10.70
CA TRP A 345 4.10 8.71 -9.57
C TRP A 345 5.26 8.25 -8.67
N VAL A 346 6.42 7.93 -9.24
CA VAL A 346 7.64 7.60 -8.47
C VAL A 346 8.19 8.86 -7.80
N LYS A 347 8.27 9.97 -8.55
CA LYS A 347 8.68 11.28 -8.04
C LYS A 347 7.77 11.77 -6.91
N GLY A 348 6.48 11.53 -7.01
CA GLY A 348 5.47 11.87 -6.01
C GLY A 348 5.44 10.94 -4.80
N LEU A 349 6.09 9.77 -4.85
CA LEU A 349 5.90 8.67 -3.91
C LEU A 349 4.40 8.33 -3.76
N TYR A 350 3.69 8.38 -4.89
CA TYR A 350 2.25 8.18 -4.94
C TYR A 350 1.90 6.70 -4.74
N SER A 351 0.68 6.41 -4.27
CA SER A 351 0.19 5.03 -4.13
C SER A 351 1.14 4.16 -3.26
N TYR A 352 1.49 2.96 -3.74
CA TYR A 352 2.39 2.03 -3.07
C TYR A 352 3.86 2.45 -3.09
N TYR A 353 4.30 3.37 -3.97
CA TYR A 353 5.73 3.74 -4.13
C TYR A 353 6.39 4.34 -2.89
N ILE A 354 5.64 4.65 -1.84
CA ILE A 354 6.16 5.04 -0.52
C ILE A 354 6.80 3.87 0.25
N TYR A 355 6.53 2.61 -0.13
CA TYR A 355 6.98 1.40 0.58
C TYR A 355 8.47 1.39 0.97
N PRO A 356 9.43 1.89 0.16
CA PRO A 356 10.85 1.87 0.50
C PRO A 356 11.19 2.73 1.72
N LEU A 357 10.39 3.77 1.96
CA LEU A 357 10.59 4.72 3.05
C LEU A 357 9.88 4.29 4.34
N ILE A 358 8.95 3.34 4.29
CA ILE A 358 8.16 2.87 5.43
C ILE A 358 9.03 2.43 6.63
N PRO A 359 10.13 1.68 6.45
CA PRO A 359 11.03 1.34 7.56
C PRO A 359 11.55 2.57 8.33
N PHE A 360 11.90 3.64 7.61
CA PHE A 360 12.36 4.89 8.21
C PHE A 360 11.23 5.60 8.95
N LEU A 361 10.03 5.68 8.36
CA LEU A 361 8.86 6.33 8.97
C LEU A 361 8.45 5.66 10.29
N ILE A 362 8.50 4.33 10.36
CA ILE A 362 8.23 3.58 11.60
C ILE A 362 9.27 3.90 12.68
N LEU A 363 10.55 4.00 12.31
CA LEU A 363 11.60 4.39 13.25
C LEU A 363 11.49 5.85 13.69
N PHE A 364 11.06 6.75 12.81
CA PHE A 364 10.79 8.15 13.12
C PHE A 364 9.66 8.32 14.15
N LEU A 365 8.63 7.48 14.12
CA LEU A 365 7.62 7.46 15.18
C LEU A 365 8.21 7.07 16.54
N LYS A 366 9.11 6.08 16.58
CA LYS A 366 9.83 5.69 17.80
C LYS A 366 10.74 6.82 18.30
N THR A 367 11.58 7.38 17.43
CA THR A 367 12.51 8.45 17.82
C THR A 367 11.76 9.71 18.24
N GLY A 368 10.70 10.09 17.52
CA GLY A 368 9.86 11.25 17.84
C GLY A 368 9.17 11.10 19.18
N ALA A 369 8.52 9.96 19.42
CA ALA A 369 7.91 9.68 20.70
C ALA A 369 8.94 9.69 21.84
N SER A 370 10.11 9.06 21.65
CA SER A 370 11.19 9.05 22.64
C SER A 370 11.75 10.44 22.91
N TRP A 371 11.94 11.25 21.86
CA TRP A 371 12.46 12.61 21.95
C TRP A 371 11.50 13.51 22.74
N ILE A 372 10.21 13.48 22.39
CA ILE A 372 9.15 14.23 23.09
C ILE A 372 9.06 13.78 24.55
N GLN A 373 9.08 12.47 24.80
CA GLN A 373 9.09 11.92 26.15
C GLN A 373 10.28 12.49 26.95
N ASN A 374 11.49 12.36 26.45
CA ASN A 374 12.67 12.83 27.15
C ASN A 374 12.63 14.34 27.41
N HIS A 375 12.15 15.15 26.47
CA HIS A 375 12.03 16.60 26.67
C HIS A 375 10.94 16.97 27.67
N ILE A 376 9.83 16.24 27.74
CA ILE A 376 8.76 16.54 28.70
C ILE A 376 9.11 16.05 30.10
N TYR A 377 9.73 14.88 30.22
CA TYR A 377 10.01 14.26 31.52
C TYR A 377 11.35 14.69 32.13
N ASN A 378 12.36 15.01 31.31
CA ASN A 378 13.74 15.27 31.76
C ASN A 378 14.26 16.70 31.47
N SER A 379 13.54 17.56 30.73
CA SER A 379 14.12 18.88 30.37
C SER A 379 14.15 19.89 31.53
N LYS A 380 15.27 20.63 31.58
CA LYS A 380 15.49 21.86 32.37
C LYS A 380 15.18 23.14 31.56
N ILE A 381 14.40 23.05 30.47
CA ILE A 381 14.17 24.18 29.52
C ILE A 381 13.29 25.27 30.15
N LYS A 382 13.85 26.48 30.32
CA LYS A 382 13.27 27.64 31.04
C LYS A 382 11.88 28.07 30.55
N PHE A 383 11.60 28.00 29.26
CA PHE A 383 10.35 28.51 28.66
C PHE A 383 9.10 27.68 28.99
N LEU A 384 9.27 26.45 29.49
CA LEU A 384 8.16 25.55 29.82
C LEU A 384 7.97 25.34 31.33
N TYR A 385 8.66 26.07 32.21
CA TYR A 385 8.51 25.83 33.67
C TYR A 385 7.11 26.17 34.20
N THR A 386 6.36 27.02 33.51
CA THR A 386 5.00 27.45 33.88
C THR A 386 3.94 26.37 33.69
N PHE A 387 4.19 25.34 32.87
CA PHE A 387 3.21 24.30 32.57
C PHE A 387 3.56 22.96 33.23
N SER A 388 2.54 22.28 33.76
CA SER A 388 2.70 20.91 34.27
C SER A 388 3.08 19.93 33.15
N LYS A 389 3.74 18.82 33.48
CA LYS A 389 4.14 17.78 32.49
C LYS A 389 2.99 17.34 31.58
N ASN A 390 1.78 17.20 32.13
CA ASN A 390 0.60 16.80 31.36
C ASN A 390 0.13 17.90 30.39
N GLN A 391 0.21 19.17 30.77
CA GLN A 391 -0.12 20.29 29.88
C GLN A 391 0.89 20.42 28.73
N LYS A 392 2.18 20.25 29.01
CA LYS A 392 3.22 20.22 27.95
C LYS A 392 2.94 19.12 26.93
N LEU A 393 2.63 17.92 27.41
CA LEU A 393 2.30 16.79 26.55
C LEU A 393 1.02 17.06 25.75
N LEU A 394 -0.03 17.56 26.38
CA LEU A 394 -1.26 17.90 25.67
C LEU A 394 -1.03 18.95 24.57
N LEU A 395 -0.28 20.01 24.87
CA LEU A 395 0.06 21.06 23.89
C LEU A 395 0.87 20.50 22.72
N ALA A 396 1.90 19.69 22.99
CA ALA A 396 2.68 19.04 21.95
C ALA A 396 1.80 18.17 21.04
N LEU A 397 0.87 17.40 21.62
CA LEU A 397 -0.05 16.55 20.85
C LEU A 397 -1.04 17.38 20.02
N ILE A 398 -1.59 18.46 20.56
CA ILE A 398 -2.47 19.37 19.81
C ILE A 398 -1.73 19.96 18.61
N ILE A 399 -0.50 20.45 18.81
CA ILE A 399 0.31 20.99 17.71
C ILE A 399 0.58 19.91 16.66
N THR A 400 1.04 18.73 17.08
CA THR A 400 1.31 17.58 16.22
C THR A 400 0.11 17.20 15.33
N PHE A 401 -1.09 17.07 15.90
CA PHE A 401 -2.27 16.74 15.10
C PHE A 401 -2.78 17.93 14.29
N SER A 402 -2.65 19.17 14.76
CA SER A 402 -3.05 20.36 14.01
C SER A 402 -2.26 20.49 12.70
N VAL A 403 -0.94 20.30 12.75
CA VAL A 403 -0.10 20.37 11.53
C VAL A 403 -0.32 19.17 10.61
N SER A 404 -0.60 17.98 11.17
CA SER A 404 -0.93 16.78 10.39
C SER A 404 -2.25 16.95 9.65
N ILE A 405 -3.30 17.44 10.32
CA ILE A 405 -4.60 17.77 9.70
C ILE A 405 -4.42 18.85 8.64
N PHE A 406 -3.67 19.92 8.94
CA PHE A 406 -3.40 20.99 7.98
C PHE A 406 -2.75 20.44 6.71
N ARG A 407 -1.72 19.59 6.83
CA ARG A 407 -1.12 18.97 5.64
C ARG A 407 -2.10 18.07 4.91
N ASN A 408 -2.83 17.23 5.62
CA ASN A 408 -3.80 16.33 4.98
C ASN A 408 -4.95 17.09 4.32
N SER A 409 -5.24 18.33 4.74
CA SER A 409 -6.21 19.20 4.05
C SER A 409 -5.76 19.66 2.66
N LYS A 410 -4.46 19.54 2.37
CA LYS A 410 -3.88 19.84 1.06
C LYS A 410 -3.77 18.61 0.16
N GLU A 411 -4.16 17.44 0.66
CA GLU A 411 -4.20 16.21 -0.11
C GLU A 411 -5.49 16.14 -0.92
N THR A 412 -5.38 16.11 -2.24
CA THR A 412 -6.53 16.09 -3.16
C THR A 412 -6.91 14.69 -3.59
N GLU A 413 -6.01 13.72 -3.43
CA GLU A 413 -6.18 12.33 -3.87
C GLU A 413 -6.59 11.41 -2.69
N TYR A 414 -7.15 12.03 -1.64
CA TYR A 414 -7.47 11.39 -0.36
C TYR A 414 -8.76 11.99 0.24
N PRO A 415 -9.83 11.20 0.45
CA PRO A 415 -10.00 9.81 0.04
C PRO A 415 -10.23 9.66 -1.47
N ILE A 416 -10.03 8.45 -1.99
CA ILE A 416 -10.30 8.11 -3.39
C ILE A 416 -11.83 8.03 -3.56
N VAL A 417 -12.37 8.82 -4.48
CA VAL A 417 -13.80 8.86 -4.77
C VAL A 417 -14.12 7.88 -5.89
N PHE A 418 -15.11 7.03 -5.65
CA PHE A 418 -15.60 6.05 -6.61
C PHE A 418 -17.02 6.37 -7.07
N GLU A 419 -17.34 5.94 -8.29
CA GLU A 419 -18.69 6.01 -8.87
C GLU A 419 -19.22 4.58 -9.06
N PRO A 420 -19.96 4.01 -8.09
CA PRO A 420 -20.49 2.65 -8.19
C PRO A 420 -21.48 2.52 -9.34
N LYS A 421 -21.41 1.39 -10.07
CA LYS A 421 -22.25 1.07 -11.23
C LYS A 421 -22.93 -0.29 -11.02
N PRO A 422 -23.80 -0.43 -10.00
CA PRO A 422 -24.33 -1.72 -9.56
C PRO A 422 -25.09 -2.46 -10.67
N ASP A 423 -25.88 -1.74 -11.49
CA ASP A 423 -26.63 -2.36 -12.59
C ASP A 423 -25.70 -3.01 -13.64
N GLN A 424 -24.57 -2.36 -13.95
CA GLN A 424 -23.59 -2.88 -14.90
C GLN A 424 -22.82 -4.07 -14.32
N VAL A 425 -22.56 -4.05 -13.02
CA VAL A 425 -21.90 -5.14 -12.32
C VAL A 425 -22.81 -6.37 -12.28
N GLU A 426 -24.09 -6.21 -11.95
CA GLU A 426 -25.06 -7.31 -11.96
C GLU A 426 -25.31 -7.85 -13.37
N GLU A 427 -25.35 -6.98 -14.38
CA GLU A 427 -25.39 -7.37 -15.79
C GLU A 427 -24.18 -8.23 -16.16
N LEU A 428 -22.96 -7.77 -15.82
CA LEU A 428 -21.72 -8.51 -16.07
C LEU A 428 -21.72 -9.86 -15.35
N LYS A 429 -22.08 -9.91 -14.06
CA LYS A 429 -22.18 -11.14 -13.28
C LYS A 429 -23.15 -12.13 -13.91
N THR A 430 -24.29 -11.64 -14.42
CA THR A 430 -25.30 -12.48 -15.08
C THR A 430 -24.78 -13.07 -16.39
N ILE A 431 -24.03 -12.28 -17.18
CA ILE A 431 -23.39 -12.76 -18.41
C ILE A 431 -22.33 -13.82 -18.09
N LEU A 432 -21.46 -13.56 -17.10
CA LEU A 432 -20.35 -14.45 -16.74
C LEU A 432 -20.81 -15.81 -16.20
N LYS A 433 -22.02 -15.91 -15.61
CA LYS A 433 -22.62 -17.19 -15.17
C LYS A 433 -22.83 -18.20 -16.31
N GLN A 434 -22.86 -17.75 -17.56
CA GLN A 434 -23.01 -18.64 -18.73
C GLN A 434 -21.72 -19.33 -19.14
N ILE A 435 -20.57 -18.87 -18.62
CA ILE A 435 -19.27 -19.46 -18.92
C ILE A 435 -19.04 -20.64 -17.96
N PRO A 436 -18.90 -21.88 -18.46
CA PRO A 436 -18.57 -23.03 -17.62
C PRO A 436 -17.25 -22.83 -16.89
N SER A 437 -17.12 -23.41 -15.70
CA SER A 437 -15.85 -23.40 -14.97
C SER A 437 -14.76 -24.17 -15.75
N ASN A 438 -13.52 -23.69 -15.67
CA ASN A 438 -12.32 -24.19 -16.37
C ASN A 438 -12.23 -23.81 -17.87
N ASP A 439 -13.29 -23.28 -18.47
CA ASP A 439 -13.19 -22.81 -19.86
C ASP A 439 -12.33 -21.53 -19.92
N SER A 440 -11.49 -21.44 -20.96
CA SER A 440 -10.61 -20.29 -21.18
C SER A 440 -11.37 -19.10 -21.75
N VAL A 441 -11.08 -17.90 -21.22
CA VAL A 441 -11.79 -16.67 -21.58
C VAL A 441 -10.83 -15.61 -22.12
N SER A 442 -11.11 -15.09 -23.31
CA SER A 442 -10.54 -13.85 -23.82
C SER A 442 -11.32 -12.66 -23.30
N ALA A 443 -10.66 -11.73 -22.61
CA ALA A 443 -11.31 -10.60 -21.95
C ALA A 443 -10.85 -9.26 -22.53
N GLY A 444 -11.79 -8.45 -23.00
CA GLY A 444 -11.55 -7.09 -23.48
C GLY A 444 -11.39 -6.07 -22.37
N PHE A 445 -11.47 -6.46 -21.10
CA PHE A 445 -11.28 -5.62 -19.93
C PHE A 445 -11.06 -6.49 -18.68
N HIS A 446 -10.88 -5.86 -17.52
CA HIS A 446 -10.57 -6.55 -16.27
C HIS A 446 -11.80 -7.27 -15.67
N ILE A 447 -11.95 -8.56 -15.96
CA ILE A 447 -13.06 -9.39 -15.46
C ILE A 447 -12.67 -10.32 -14.30
N SER A 448 -11.39 -10.43 -13.98
CA SER A 448 -10.88 -11.45 -13.04
C SER A 448 -11.55 -11.48 -11.67
N PRO A 449 -11.93 -10.33 -11.07
CA PRO A 449 -12.67 -10.32 -9.80
C PRO A 449 -14.06 -10.95 -9.92
N PHE A 450 -14.70 -10.87 -11.09
CA PHE A 450 -16.11 -11.24 -11.32
C PHE A 450 -16.31 -12.65 -11.85
N ILE A 451 -15.25 -13.30 -12.36
CA ILE A 451 -15.31 -14.66 -12.90
C ILE A 451 -14.61 -15.63 -11.95
N SER A 452 -15.08 -16.89 -11.94
CA SER A 452 -14.50 -17.95 -11.12
C SER A 452 -12.98 -18.04 -11.27
N LEU A 453 -12.31 -18.31 -10.14
CA LEU A 453 -10.86 -18.47 -10.07
C LEU A 453 -10.35 -19.65 -10.92
N LYS A 454 -11.23 -20.60 -11.23
CA LYS A 454 -10.92 -21.76 -12.08
C LYS A 454 -10.84 -21.41 -13.57
N ASN A 455 -11.45 -20.31 -14.01
CA ASN A 455 -11.39 -19.90 -15.40
C ASN A 455 -10.08 -19.15 -15.67
N PRO A 456 -9.21 -19.60 -16.58
CA PRO A 456 -8.07 -18.81 -17.02
C PRO A 456 -8.56 -17.66 -17.91
N VAL A 457 -8.05 -16.46 -17.63
CA VAL A 457 -8.49 -15.21 -18.28
C VAL A 457 -7.32 -14.60 -19.02
N TYR A 458 -7.50 -14.34 -20.31
CA TYR A 458 -6.48 -13.83 -21.22
C TYR A 458 -6.91 -12.44 -21.72
N PRO A 459 -6.16 -11.37 -21.44
CA PRO A 459 -6.45 -10.07 -22.04
C PRO A 459 -6.35 -10.15 -23.57
N ILE A 460 -7.30 -9.51 -24.26
CA ILE A 460 -7.30 -9.38 -25.72
C ILE A 460 -6.17 -8.45 -26.15
N ARG A 461 -5.38 -8.88 -27.14
CA ARG A 461 -4.26 -8.13 -27.75
C ARG A 461 -4.31 -8.27 -29.26
N GLU A 462 -3.62 -7.37 -29.99
CA GLU A 462 -3.68 -7.28 -31.46
C GLU A 462 -3.56 -8.65 -32.13
N ASN A 463 -2.52 -9.41 -31.78
CA ASN A 463 -2.17 -10.67 -32.44
C ASN A 463 -2.45 -11.95 -31.61
N ARG A 464 -3.18 -11.85 -30.48
CA ARG A 464 -3.43 -13.03 -29.62
C ARG A 464 -4.68 -13.79 -30.07
N GLU A 465 -4.59 -15.11 -30.25
CA GLU A 465 -5.73 -15.94 -30.65
C GLU A 465 -6.91 -15.88 -29.65
N TRP A 466 -8.13 -16.10 -30.16
CA TRP A 466 -9.31 -16.19 -29.32
C TRP A 466 -9.29 -17.47 -28.49
N LYS A 467 -9.67 -17.36 -27.23
CA LYS A 467 -10.00 -18.51 -26.40
C LYS A 467 -11.45 -18.92 -26.63
N GLU A 468 -11.88 -20.00 -25.97
CA GLU A 468 -13.20 -20.59 -26.20
C GLU A 468 -14.33 -19.57 -26.01
N TRP A 469 -14.25 -18.78 -24.95
CA TRP A 469 -15.20 -17.71 -24.66
C TRP A 469 -14.55 -16.36 -24.81
N ILE A 470 -15.31 -15.38 -25.29
CA ILE A 470 -14.84 -14.01 -25.46
C ILE A 470 -15.85 -13.08 -24.79
N ILE A 471 -15.36 -12.23 -23.88
CA ILE A 471 -16.15 -11.21 -23.22
C ILE A 471 -15.56 -9.83 -23.51
N ILE A 472 -16.42 -8.90 -23.91
CA ILE A 472 -16.02 -7.53 -24.22
C ILE A 472 -16.92 -6.53 -23.50
N ASP A 473 -16.34 -5.40 -23.11
CA ASP A 473 -17.06 -4.15 -22.92
C ASP A 473 -16.98 -3.44 -24.27
N ARG A 474 -18.11 -2.97 -24.77
CA ARG A 474 -18.25 -2.36 -26.11
C ARG A 474 -17.92 -0.87 -26.10
N ILE A 475 -17.66 -0.29 -24.93
CA ILE A 475 -17.46 1.15 -24.72
C ILE A 475 -16.12 1.41 -24.03
N TYR A 476 -15.68 0.52 -23.13
CA TYR A 476 -14.44 0.70 -22.37
C TYR A 476 -13.20 0.32 -23.18
N ASN A 477 -12.20 1.20 -23.21
CA ASN A 477 -10.90 0.90 -23.79
C ASN A 477 -10.02 0.18 -22.78
N SER A 478 -9.58 -1.03 -23.12
CA SER A 478 -8.61 -1.74 -22.28
C SER A 478 -7.24 -1.07 -22.33
N PRO A 479 -6.36 -1.34 -21.34
CA PRO A 479 -4.96 -0.92 -21.39
C PRO A 479 -4.18 -1.47 -22.59
N TYR A 480 -4.69 -2.51 -23.25
CA TYR A 480 -3.99 -3.21 -24.33
C TYR A 480 -4.52 -2.85 -25.73
N LEU A 481 -5.83 -2.61 -25.84
CA LEU A 481 -6.55 -2.41 -27.09
C LEU A 481 -7.86 -1.63 -26.83
N SER A 482 -8.21 -0.74 -27.77
CA SER A 482 -9.49 -0.03 -27.73
C SER A 482 -10.66 -0.96 -28.02
N SER A 483 -11.84 -0.63 -27.48
CA SER A 483 -13.10 -1.32 -27.77
C SER A 483 -13.36 -1.41 -29.28
N GLU A 484 -13.09 -0.32 -30.01
CA GLU A 484 -13.28 -0.24 -31.47
C GLU A 484 -12.43 -1.28 -32.21
N LYS A 485 -11.12 -1.33 -31.94
CA LYS A 485 -10.21 -2.32 -32.56
C LYS A 485 -10.61 -3.76 -32.22
N ILE A 486 -11.07 -4.00 -30.98
CA ILE A 486 -11.54 -5.32 -30.57
C ILE A 486 -12.80 -5.72 -31.36
N LEU A 487 -13.73 -4.78 -31.52
CA LEU A 487 -14.97 -4.98 -32.27
C LEU A 487 -14.71 -5.22 -33.75
N GLU A 488 -13.82 -4.47 -34.39
CA GLU A 488 -13.42 -4.69 -35.79
C GLU A 488 -12.93 -6.12 -36.02
N ARG A 489 -12.07 -6.61 -35.13
CA ARG A 489 -11.55 -7.97 -35.19
C ARG A 489 -12.64 -9.02 -34.97
N ILE A 490 -13.56 -8.76 -34.04
CA ILE A 490 -14.71 -9.65 -33.79
C ILE A 490 -15.64 -9.69 -34.99
N ASP A 491 -15.98 -8.54 -35.59
CA ASP A 491 -16.91 -8.46 -36.70
C ASP A 491 -16.38 -9.21 -37.92
N SER A 492 -15.08 -9.08 -38.23
CA SER A 492 -14.39 -9.87 -39.25
C SER A 492 -14.50 -11.38 -38.97
N ASP A 493 -14.21 -11.81 -37.74
CA ASP A 493 -14.25 -13.22 -37.36
C ASP A 493 -15.69 -13.80 -37.25
N VAL A 494 -16.70 -12.95 -37.00
CA VAL A 494 -18.12 -13.33 -37.05
C VAL A 494 -18.59 -13.48 -38.51
N GLN A 495 -18.16 -12.61 -39.42
CA GLN A 495 -18.49 -12.72 -40.86
C GLN A 495 -18.02 -14.04 -41.46
N ILE A 496 -16.82 -14.49 -41.10
CA ILE A 496 -16.27 -15.80 -41.54
C ILE A 496 -16.75 -16.98 -40.68
N ARG A 497 -17.74 -16.79 -39.80
CA ARG A 497 -18.32 -17.81 -38.91
C ARG A 497 -17.32 -18.49 -37.97
N LYS A 498 -16.21 -17.84 -37.65
CA LYS A 498 -15.25 -18.32 -36.63
C LYS A 498 -15.76 -18.07 -35.22
N LEU A 499 -16.43 -16.93 -35.01
CA LEU A 499 -17.09 -16.56 -33.75
C LEU A 499 -18.61 -16.56 -33.89
N ARG A 500 -19.32 -16.83 -32.79
CA ARG A 500 -20.77 -16.63 -32.68
C ARG A 500 -21.14 -15.81 -31.45
N TRP A 501 -22.10 -14.92 -31.61
CA TRP A 501 -22.71 -14.20 -30.49
C TRP A 501 -23.58 -15.15 -29.68
N ILE A 502 -23.35 -15.19 -28.36
CA ILE A 502 -24.19 -15.91 -27.40
C ILE A 502 -25.16 -14.94 -26.75
N GLN A 503 -24.65 -13.78 -26.31
CA GLN A 503 -25.45 -12.70 -25.77
C GLN A 503 -24.83 -11.36 -26.15
N LYS A 504 -25.68 -10.39 -26.46
CA LYS A 504 -25.28 -9.02 -26.77
C LYS A 504 -26.21 -8.08 -26.03
N THR A 505 -25.65 -7.23 -25.18
CA THR A 505 -26.39 -6.16 -24.51
C THR A 505 -25.92 -4.80 -25.01
N LYS A 506 -26.44 -3.73 -24.42
CA LYS A 506 -26.01 -2.36 -24.77
C LYS A 506 -24.52 -2.18 -24.51
N ARG A 507 -24.00 -2.73 -23.41
CA ARG A 507 -22.62 -2.51 -22.97
C ARG A 507 -21.71 -3.72 -23.14
N PHE A 508 -22.19 -4.93 -22.84
CA PHE A 508 -21.35 -6.12 -22.85
C PHE A 508 -21.69 -7.05 -24.01
N GLY A 509 -20.71 -7.88 -24.35
CA GLY A 509 -20.81 -8.85 -25.42
C GLY A 509 -20.18 -10.17 -25.04
N LEU A 510 -20.95 -11.26 -25.09
CA LEU A 510 -20.47 -12.62 -24.89
C LEU A 510 -20.50 -13.39 -26.21
N LEU A 511 -19.35 -13.91 -26.60
CA LEU A 511 -19.17 -14.72 -27.80
C LEU A 511 -18.52 -16.06 -27.46
N ARG A 512 -18.66 -17.02 -28.37
CA ARG A 512 -18.00 -18.32 -28.31
C ARG A 512 -17.32 -18.64 -29.63
N LEU A 513 -16.16 -19.28 -29.58
CA LEU A 513 -15.48 -19.85 -30.73
C LEU A 513 -16.30 -21.03 -31.28
N ASN A 514 -16.48 -21.10 -32.60
CA ASN A 514 -17.16 -22.24 -33.21
C ASN A 514 -16.25 -23.47 -33.21
N SER A 515 -16.79 -24.61 -32.79
CA SER A 515 -16.06 -25.87 -32.57
C SER A 515 -15.47 -26.51 -33.83
N GLY A 516 -15.70 -25.95 -35.03
CA GLY A 516 -15.13 -26.40 -36.31
C GLY A 516 -13.77 -25.80 -36.66
N THR A 517 -13.29 -24.79 -35.93
CA THR A 517 -12.02 -24.10 -36.17
C THR A 517 -11.04 -24.34 -35.02
N LYS A 518 -10.72 -25.61 -34.72
CA LYS A 518 -9.52 -25.92 -33.92
C LYS A 518 -8.30 -25.69 -34.81
N THR A 519 -7.54 -24.64 -34.52
CA THR A 519 -6.19 -24.44 -35.05
C THR A 519 -5.34 -25.66 -34.68
N SER A 520 -4.72 -26.27 -35.68
CA SER A 520 -3.72 -27.32 -35.49
C SER A 520 -2.58 -26.80 -34.64
N LYS A 521 -2.15 -27.61 -33.65
CA LYS A 521 -1.06 -27.32 -32.72
C LYS A 521 0.22 -26.81 -33.36
#